data_AF-A0A378C0I3-F1
#
_entry.id   AF-A0A378C0I3-F1
#
_cell.length_a   1.000
_cell.length_b   1.000
_cell.length_c   1.000
_cell.angle_alpha   90.00
_cell.angle_beta   90.00
_cell.angle_gamma   90.00
#
_symmetry.space_group_name_H-M   'P 1'
#
loop_
_entity.id
_entity.type
_entity.pdbx_description
1 polymer ?
#
loop_
_entity_poly.entity_id
_entity_poly.type
_entity_poly.pdbx_seq_one_letter_code
_entity_poly.pdbx_strand_id
1 'polypeptide(L)' 'MNLIVAREDNKDAENVKKFVQAYQSDEVYEAANKIFNGGAVKGW' A
#
# COMPACT_ATOMS: atom_id res chain seq x y z
N MET A 1 8.45 -6.86 4.96
CA MET A 1 8.34 -5.61 4.17
C MET A 1 7.75 -6.01 2.82
N ASN A 2 6.60 -5.44 2.46
CA ASN A 2 5.92 -5.73 1.20
C ASN A 2 5.94 -4.47 0.32
N LEU A 3 5.96 -4.64 -1.00
CA LEU A 3 6.17 -3.56 -1.96
C LEU A 3 5.05 -3.58 -3.02
N ILE A 4 4.59 -2.39 -3.42
CA ILE A 4 3.78 -2.24 -4.64
C ILE A 4 4.75 -2.12 -5.81
N VAL A 5 4.65 -3.03 -6.78
CA VAL A 5 5.56 -3.11 -7.93
C VAL A 5 4.79 -2.84 -9.21
N ALA A 6 5.36 -2.01 -10.08
CA ALA A 6 4.85 -1.72 -11.43
C ALA A 6 5.94 -2.07 -12.46
N ARG A 7 5.55 -2.17 -13.73
CA ARG A 7 6.53 -2.28 -14.83
C ARG A 7 7.20 -0.91 -15.03
N GLU A 8 8.39 -0.92 -15.60
CA GLU A 8 9.16 0.32 -15.83
C GLU A 8 8.39 1.30 -16.72
N ASP A 9 7.63 0.79 -17.70
CA ASP A 9 6.87 1.58 -18.66
C ASP A 9 5.60 2.23 -18.09
N ASN A 10 5.11 1.79 -16.93
CA ASN A 10 3.85 2.25 -16.36
C ASN A 10 3.93 2.70 -14.90
N LYS A 11 5.12 2.75 -14.30
CA LYS A 11 5.31 3.17 -12.90
C LYS A 11 4.81 4.57 -12.59
N ASP A 12 4.81 5.46 -13.59
CA ASP A 12 4.38 6.86 -13.45
C ASP A 12 2.92 7.11 -13.88
N ALA A 13 2.19 6.06 -14.25
CA ALA A 13 0.80 6.20 -14.65
C ALA A 13 -0.08 6.69 -13.48
N GLU A 14 -1.01 7.61 -13.77
CA GLU A 14 -1.84 8.27 -12.73
C GLU A 14 -2.68 7.30 -11.91
N ASN A 15 -3.12 6.19 -12.50
CA ASN A 15 -3.83 5.13 -11.79
C ASN A 15 -2.92 4.39 -10.79
N VAL A 16 -1.64 4.19 -11.12
CA VAL A 16 -0.65 3.58 -10.22
C VAL A 16 -0.41 4.49 -9.02
N LYS A 17 -0.20 5.79 -9.26
CA LYS A 17 -0.02 6.78 -8.17
C LYS A 17 -1.23 6.84 -7.23
N LYS A 18 -2.43 6.89 -7.79
CA LYS A 18 -3.69 6.89 -7.01
C LYS A 18 -3.84 5.61 -6.19
N PHE A 19 -3.47 4.45 -6.75
CA PHE A 19 -3.50 3.20 -6.02
C PHE A 19 -2.52 3.18 -4.84
N VAL A 20 -1.27 3.63 -5.05
CA VAL A 20 -0.27 3.72 -3.98
C VAL A 20 -0.79 4.60 -2.84
N GLN A 21 -1.31 5.80 -3.16
CA GLN A 21 -1.88 6.71 -2.16
C GLN A 21 -3.06 6.10 -1.40
N ALA A 22 -3.98 5.43 -2.11
CA ALA A 22 -5.13 4.77 -1.49
C ALA A 22 -4.73 3.62 -0.56
N TYR A 23 -3.75 2.80 -0.99
CA TYR A 23 -3.25 1.68 -0.20
C TYR A 23 -2.48 2.14 1.05
N GLN A 24 -1.78 3.28 0.95
CA GLN A 24 -0.99 3.86 2.04
C GLN A 24 -1.81 4.72 3.03
N SER A 25 -3.13 4.54 3.05
CA SER A 25 -4.06 5.24 3.94
C SER A 25 -4.14 4.60 5.33
N ASP A 26 -4.66 5.38 6.30
CA ASP A 26 -4.88 4.88 7.66
C ASP A 26 -5.99 3.81 7.71
N GLU A 27 -7.00 3.90 6.83
CA GLU A 27 -8.05 2.88 6.73
C GLU A 27 -7.46 1.49 6.42
N VAL A 28 -6.52 1.41 5.47
CA VAL A 28 -5.85 0.16 5.11
C VAL A 28 -4.93 -0.32 6.24
N TYR A 29 -4.25 0.60 6.92
CA TYR A 29 -3.43 0.26 8.08
C TYR A 29 -4.26 -0.33 9.23
N GLU A 30 -5.38 0.31 9.59
CA GLU A 30 -6.26 -0.17 10.66
C GLU A 30 -6.89 -1.53 10.31
N ALA A 31 -7.30 -1.72 9.05
CA ALA A 31 -7.76 -3.01 8.57
C ALA A 31 -6.68 -4.09 8.70
N ALA A 32 -5.44 -3.79 8.31
CA ALA A 32 -4.32 -4.72 8.43
C ALA A 32 -4.00 -5.00 9.91
N ASN A 33 -3.96 -3.97 10.76
CA ASN A 33 -3.71 -4.11 12.19
C ASN A 33 -4.74 -5.03 12.85
N LYS A 34 -6.03 -4.89 12.49
CA LYS A 34 -7.12 -5.74 12.96
C LYS A 34 -6.98 -7.19 12.50
N ILE A 35 -6.72 -7.41 11.21
CA ILE A 35 -6.62 -8.76 10.63
C ILE A 35 -5.39 -9.51 11.15
N PHE A 36 -4.26 -8.81 11.24
CA PHE A 36 -2.98 -9.40 11.62
C PHE A 36 -2.68 -9.26 13.12
N ASN A 37 -3.60 -8.72 13.92
CA ASN A 37 -3.47 -8.52 15.36
C ASN A 37 -2.14 -7.85 15.76
N GLY A 38 -1.82 -6.74 15.11
CA GLY A 38 -0.54 -6.03 15.28
C GLY A 38 0.66 -6.64 14.54
N GLY A 39 0.48 -7.79 13.86
CA GLY A 39 1.53 -8.44 13.07
C GLY A 39 1.88 -7.75 11.75
N ALA A 40 1.11 -6.74 11.35
CA ALA A 40 1.38 -5.92 10.16
C ALA A 40 1.88 -4.53 10.57
N VAL A 41 3.14 -4.23 10.23
CA VAL A 41 3.79 -2.94 10.52
C VAL A 41 3.82 -2.08 9.26
N LYS A 42 3.45 -0.80 9.40
CA LYS A 42 3.49 0.21 8.31
C LYS A 42 4.94 0.36 7.82
N GLY A 43 5.16 0.16 6.52
CA GLY A 43 6.50 0.13 5.90
C GLY A 43 6.72 1.17 4.80
N TRP A 44 5.83 2.15 4.72
CA TRP A 44 5.89 3.30 3.83
C TRP A 44 6.09 4.58 4.64
#